data_AF-A0A938JU57-F1
#
_entry.id   AF-A0A938JU57-F1
#
_cell.length_a   1.000
_cell.length_b   1.000
_cell.length_c   1.000
_cell.angle_alpha   90.00
_cell.angle_beta   90.00
_cell.angle_gamma   90.00
#
_symmetry.space_group_name_H-M   'P 1'
#
loop_
_entity.id
_entity.type
_entity.pdbx_description
1 polymer ?
#
loop_
_entity_poly.entity_id
_entity_poly.type
_entity_poly.pdbx_seq_one_letter_code
_entity_poly.pdbx_strand_id
1 'polypeptide(L)'
;MSITSEQADAYVKEQVIAARLIGYEREDIFTTYSDLKNYFAEMRPFLKASEESRAAAKFLVVPPMPNKTRYLTPAQTLWAGVATTGFAALPSWAREMYAGSLLAPVISKVPLADAATSASMWAWRRALLVVPEKIRKSPHVAAAEERLGLAV
;
A
#
# COMPACT_ATOMS: atom_id res chain seq x y z
N MET A 1 8.35 -6.68 -14.55
CA MET A 1 7.04 -7.18 -14.99
C MET A 1 6.21 -5.97 -15.35
N SER A 2 5.98 -5.74 -16.64
CA SER A 2 5.11 -4.67 -17.13
C SER A 2 3.67 -5.18 -17.17
N ILE A 3 2.71 -4.31 -16.85
CA ILE A 3 1.29 -4.55 -17.08
C ILE A 3 0.86 -3.79 -18.33
N THR A 4 -0.10 -4.33 -19.06
CA THR A 4 -0.73 -3.66 -20.21
C THR A 4 -1.79 -2.66 -19.74
N SER A 5 -2.21 -1.75 -20.62
CA SER A 5 -3.33 -0.83 -20.37
C SER A 5 -4.59 -1.60 -20.02
N GLU A 6 -4.86 -2.68 -20.74
CA GLU A 6 -6.07 -3.48 -20.58
C GLU A 6 -6.06 -4.21 -19.23
N GLN A 7 -4.90 -4.68 -18.78
CA GLN A 7 -4.74 -5.28 -17.45
C GLN A 7 -4.90 -4.25 -16.34
N ALA A 8 -4.41 -3.02 -16.53
CA ALA A 8 -4.59 -1.96 -15.56
C ALA A 8 -6.07 -1.58 -15.40
N ASP A 9 -6.79 -1.42 -16.51
CA ASP A 9 -8.22 -1.12 -16.51
C ASP A 9 -9.04 -2.28 -15.94
N ALA A 10 -8.70 -3.52 -16.27
CA ALA A 10 -9.34 -4.70 -15.69
C ALA A 10 -9.21 -4.71 -14.17
N TYR A 11 -8.01 -4.43 -13.63
CA TYR A 11 -7.79 -4.36 -12.19
C TYR A 11 -8.62 -3.26 -11.52
N VAL A 12 -8.74 -2.08 -12.12
CA VAL A 12 -9.58 -0.99 -11.58
C VAL A 12 -11.05 -1.38 -11.60
N LYS A 13 -11.51 -2.00 -12.69
CA LYS A 13 -12.88 -2.49 -12.83
C LYS A 13 -13.23 -3.56 -11.78
N GLU A 14 -12.29 -4.39 -11.37
CA GLU A 14 -12.51 -5.33 -10.25
C GLU A 14 -12.79 -4.62 -8.93
N GLN A 15 -12.18 -3.45 -8.68
CA GLN A 15 -12.41 -2.67 -7.45
C GLN A 15 -13.82 -2.09 -7.35
N VAL A 16 -14.52 -1.94 -8.48
CA VAL A 16 -15.95 -1.55 -8.53
C VAL A 16 -16.81 -2.52 -7.72
N ILE A 17 -16.47 -3.82 -7.73
CA ILE A 17 -17.19 -4.84 -6.96
C ILE A 17 -17.05 -4.54 -5.47
N ALA A 18 -15.83 -4.29 -5.00
CA ALA A 18 -15.57 -3.96 -3.60
C ALA A 18 -16.30 -2.67 -3.17
N ALA A 19 -16.31 -1.65 -4.03
CA ALA A 19 -17.02 -0.39 -3.79
C ALA A 19 -18.54 -0.61 -3.65
N ARG A 20 -19.15 -1.40 -4.53
CA ARG A 20 -20.59 -1.72 -4.44
C ARG A 20 -20.92 -2.50 -3.17
N LEU A 21 -20.04 -3.42 -2.75
CA LEU A 21 -20.22 -4.19 -1.51
C LEU A 21 -20.22 -3.33 -0.25
N ILE A 22 -19.55 -2.18 -0.25
CA ILE A 22 -19.59 -1.20 0.85
C ILE A 22 -20.70 -0.15 0.68
N GLY A 23 -21.62 -0.34 -0.27
CA GLY A 23 -22.77 0.54 -0.52
C GLY A 23 -22.49 1.75 -1.40
N TYR A 24 -21.35 1.80 -2.10
CA TYR A 24 -21.06 2.86 -3.06
C TYR A 24 -21.75 2.54 -4.41
N GLU A 25 -22.94 3.11 -4.61
CA GLU A 25 -23.80 2.84 -5.78
C GLU A 25 -23.85 3.97 -6.81
N ARG A 26 -22.99 4.99 -6.68
CA ARG A 26 -23.02 6.13 -7.59
C ARG A 26 -22.61 5.76 -9.02
N GLU A 27 -23.21 6.43 -9.99
CA GLU A 27 -22.93 6.23 -11.42
C GLU A 27 -21.54 6.72 -11.85
N ASP A 28 -20.91 7.58 -11.05
CA ASP A 28 -19.57 8.14 -11.31
C ASP A 28 -18.43 7.29 -10.73
N ILE A 29 -18.67 5.99 -10.49
CA ILE A 29 -17.62 5.09 -10.03
C ILE A 29 -16.51 4.95 -11.09
N PHE A 30 -15.26 5.09 -10.67
CA PHE A 30 -14.10 4.96 -11.55
C PHE A 30 -13.95 3.52 -12.05
N THR A 31 -13.79 3.35 -13.37
CA THR A 31 -13.70 2.01 -13.98
C THR A 31 -12.40 1.77 -14.75
N THR A 32 -11.65 2.83 -15.03
CA THR A 32 -10.38 2.76 -15.76
C THR A 32 -9.23 3.36 -14.95
N TYR A 33 -8.00 3.00 -15.32
CA TYR A 33 -6.80 3.61 -14.76
C TYR A 33 -6.71 5.11 -15.08
N SER A 34 -7.18 5.53 -16.25
CA SER A 34 -7.27 6.96 -16.60
C SER A 34 -8.19 7.74 -15.67
N ASP A 35 -9.33 7.17 -15.28
CA ASP A 35 -10.28 7.83 -14.35
C ASP A 35 -9.59 8.13 -13.02
N LEU A 36 -8.92 7.13 -12.44
CA LEU A 36 -8.17 7.28 -11.18
C LEU A 36 -7.06 8.33 -11.31
N LYS A 37 -6.30 8.29 -12.41
CA LYS A 37 -5.22 9.24 -12.65
C LYS A 37 -5.74 10.68 -12.73
N ASN A 38 -6.85 10.89 -13.43
CA ASN A 38 -7.48 12.20 -13.56
C ASN A 38 -8.00 12.70 -12.20
N TYR A 39 -8.71 11.84 -11.46
CA TYR A 39 -9.18 12.16 -10.12
C TYR A 39 -8.05 12.59 -9.18
N PHE A 40 -6.93 11.85 -9.14
CA PHE A 40 -5.79 12.23 -8.28
C PHE A 40 -5.13 13.54 -8.74
N ALA A 41 -5.11 13.83 -10.03
CA ALA A 41 -4.62 15.11 -10.55
C ALA A 41 -5.52 16.28 -10.13
N GLU A 42 -6.84 16.11 -10.19
CA GLU A 42 -7.84 17.09 -9.76
C GLU A 42 -7.83 17.32 -8.25
N MET A 43 -7.65 16.26 -7.45
CA MET A 43 -7.62 16.35 -6.00
C MET A 43 -6.33 16.97 -5.46
N ARG A 44 -5.21 16.85 -6.18
CA ARG A 44 -3.87 17.26 -5.71
C ARG A 44 -3.82 18.68 -5.12
N PRO A 45 -4.40 19.74 -5.73
CA PRO A 45 -4.35 21.10 -5.17
C PRO A 45 -5.07 21.26 -3.82
N PHE A 46 -5.99 20.34 -3.50
CA PHE A 46 -6.78 20.39 -2.26
C PHE A 46 -6.13 19.60 -1.11
N LEU A 47 -5.14 18.74 -1.40
CA LEU A 47 -4.50 17.90 -0.39
C LEU A 47 -3.50 18.71 0.45
N LYS A 48 -3.66 18.63 1.78
CA LYS A 48 -2.74 19.21 2.77
C LYS A 48 -2.50 18.23 3.91
N ALA A 49 -1.27 18.18 4.43
CA ALA A 49 -0.96 17.37 5.60
C ALA A 49 -1.40 18.11 6.86
N SER A 50 -2.59 17.76 7.38
CA SER A 50 -3.09 18.22 8.67
C SER A 50 -2.29 17.66 9.84
N GLU A 51 -2.47 18.20 11.04
CA GLU A 51 -1.84 17.69 12.25
C GLU A 51 -2.24 16.24 12.52
N GLU A 52 -3.51 15.90 12.36
CA GLU A 52 -4.05 14.55 12.53
C GLU A 52 -3.44 13.58 11.53
N SER A 53 -3.30 14.00 10.26
CA SER A 53 -2.68 13.17 9.23
C SER A 53 -1.19 12.89 9.54
N ARG A 54 -0.47 13.85 10.14
CA ARG A 54 0.92 13.67 10.56
C ARG A 54 1.02 12.77 11.79
N ALA A 55 0.09 12.88 12.74
CA ALA A 55 -0.01 11.98 13.88
C ALA A 55 -0.29 10.54 13.45
N ALA A 56 -1.23 10.34 12.52
CA ALA A 56 -1.52 9.04 11.92
C ALA A 56 -0.31 8.48 11.18
N ALA A 57 0.39 9.28 10.38
CA ALA A 57 1.62 8.85 9.71
C ALA A 57 2.71 8.45 10.72
N LYS A 58 2.89 9.21 11.81
CA LYS A 58 3.83 8.87 12.88
C LYS A 58 3.46 7.55 13.57
N PHE A 59 2.17 7.33 13.83
CA PHE A 59 1.67 6.09 14.41
C PHE A 59 1.92 4.90 13.49
N LEU A 60 1.69 5.04 12.18
CA LEU A 60 1.95 3.98 11.21
C LEU A 60 3.43 3.64 11.11
N VAL A 61 4.33 4.63 11.12
CA VAL A 61 5.78 4.36 11.01
C VAL A 61 6.39 3.88 12.32
N VAL A 62 5.99 4.47 13.45
CA VAL A 62 6.48 4.12 14.77
C VAL A 62 5.31 3.69 15.65
N PRO A 63 4.73 2.50 15.39
CA PRO A 63 3.59 2.04 16.16
C PRO A 63 4.01 1.80 17.62
N PRO A 64 3.12 2.07 18.57
CA PRO A 64 3.32 1.68 19.96
C PRO A 64 3.32 0.14 20.02
N MET A 65 4.51 -0.43 20.21
CA MET A 65 4.68 -1.87 20.39
C MET A 65 4.91 -2.15 21.88
N PRO A 66 4.34 -3.24 22.44
CA PRO A 66 4.69 -3.71 23.78
C PRO A 66 6.20 -3.93 23.89
N ASN A 67 6.81 -3.58 25.03
CA ASN A 67 8.26 -3.64 25.22
C ASN A 67 8.86 -5.02 24.87
N LYS A 68 8.17 -6.10 25.23
CA LYS A 68 8.59 -7.47 24.88
C LYS A 68 8.65 -7.67 23.36
N THR A 69 7.61 -7.29 22.63
CA THR A 69 7.59 -7.36 21.16
C THR A 69 8.67 -6.48 20.56
N ARG A 70 8.85 -5.28 21.09
CA ARG A 70 9.82 -4.29 20.59
C ARG A 70 11.26 -4.76 20.73
N TYR A 71 11.64 -5.28 21.89
CA TYR A 71 13.04 -5.56 22.23
C TYR A 71 13.43 -7.04 22.16
N LEU A 72 12.48 -7.97 22.26
CA LEU A 72 12.76 -9.41 22.26
C LEU A 72 12.43 -10.10 20.93
N THR A 73 11.92 -9.35 19.94
CA THR A 73 11.61 -9.89 18.62
C THR A 73 12.13 -8.95 17.53
N PRO A 74 12.40 -9.43 16.31
CA PRO A 74 12.80 -8.56 15.20
C PRO A 74 11.64 -7.69 14.66
N ALA A 75 10.46 -7.70 15.30
CA ALA A 75 9.26 -7.02 14.81
C ALA A 75 9.46 -5.53 14.57
N GLN A 76 10.13 -4.81 15.48
CA GLN A 76 10.37 -3.37 15.29
C GLN A 76 11.24 -3.10 14.05
N THR A 77 12.31 -3.88 13.87
CA THR A 77 13.22 -3.73 12.73
C THR A 77 12.53 -4.11 11.41
N LEU A 78 11.79 -5.22 11.39
CA LEU A 78 11.02 -5.62 10.21
C LEU A 78 9.95 -4.58 9.85
N TRP A 79 9.25 -4.05 10.86
CA TRP A 79 8.27 -2.99 10.67
C TRP A 79 8.90 -1.72 10.12
N ALA A 80 10.08 -1.32 10.60
CA ALA A 80 10.78 -0.16 10.08
C ALA A 80 11.07 -0.31 8.57
N GLY A 81 11.44 -1.51 8.10
CA GLY A 81 11.63 -1.78 6.69
C GLY A 81 10.35 -1.72 5.86
N VAL A 82 9.23 -2.25 6.38
CA VAL A 82 7.91 -2.17 5.75
C VAL A 82 7.43 -0.71 5.69
N ALA A 83 7.50 0.02 6.81
CA ALA A 83 7.10 1.42 6.90
C ALA A 83 7.92 2.32 5.97
N THR A 84 9.25 2.08 5.90
CA THR A 84 10.13 2.79 4.97
C THR A 84 9.74 2.52 3.53
N THR A 85 9.47 1.27 3.17
CA THR A 85 9.05 0.89 1.81
C THR A 85 7.69 1.49 1.45
N GLY A 86 6.73 1.44 2.37
CA GLY A 86 5.40 2.03 2.18
C GLY A 86 5.47 3.56 2.01
N PHE A 87 6.28 4.24 2.82
CA PHE A 87 6.49 5.68 2.66
C PHE A 87 7.23 6.03 1.36
N ALA A 88 8.19 5.21 0.95
CA ALA A 88 8.92 5.39 -0.31
C ALA A 88 8.06 5.11 -1.56
N ALA A 89 6.95 4.36 -1.42
CA ALA A 89 5.95 4.15 -2.47
C ALA A 89 5.01 5.34 -2.69
N LEU A 90 5.04 6.35 -1.81
CA LEU A 90 4.28 7.56 -2.01
C LEU A 90 4.87 8.43 -3.13
N PRO A 91 4.03 9.12 -3.91
CA PRO A 91 4.48 10.15 -4.85
C PRO A 91 5.37 11.19 -4.15
N SER A 92 6.33 11.77 -4.88
CA SER A 92 7.28 12.75 -4.33
C SER A 92 6.57 13.91 -3.61
N TRP A 93 5.52 14.46 -4.20
CA TRP A 93 4.74 15.54 -3.61
C TRP A 93 4.08 15.14 -2.28
N ALA A 94 3.63 13.89 -2.14
CA ALA A 94 3.05 13.40 -0.89
C ALA A 94 4.12 13.23 0.19
N ARG A 95 5.30 12.71 -0.18
CA ARG A 95 6.45 12.61 0.72
C ARG A 95 6.86 13.98 1.26
N GLU A 96 6.86 15.00 0.41
CA GLU A 96 7.14 16.40 0.80
C GLU A 96 6.09 16.96 1.77
N MET A 97 4.80 16.67 1.57
CA MET A 97 3.74 17.09 2.50
C MET A 97 3.95 16.51 3.92
N TYR A 98 4.46 15.29 4.00
CA TYR A 98 4.76 14.62 5.27
C TYR A 98 6.21 14.83 5.76
N ALA A 99 7.08 15.49 4.99
CA ALA A 99 8.49 15.71 5.32
C ALA A 99 8.72 16.66 6.50
N GLY A 100 7.70 17.32 7.05
CA GLY A 100 7.78 17.99 8.35
C GLY A 100 7.73 17.03 9.56
N SER A 101 7.46 15.74 9.33
CA SER A 101 7.45 14.67 10.33
C SER A 101 8.83 13.98 10.42
N LEU A 102 9.01 13.07 11.38
CA LEU A 102 10.26 12.33 11.72
C LEU A 102 10.97 11.60 10.53
N LEU A 103 10.40 11.65 9.33
CA LEU A 103 10.77 10.90 8.12
C LEU A 103 11.55 11.73 7.09
N ALA A 104 11.75 13.03 7.35
CA ALA A 104 12.27 14.03 6.42
C ALA A 104 13.62 13.75 5.74
N PRO A 105 14.68 13.23 6.40
CA PRO A 105 16.01 13.48 5.85
C PRO A 105 16.42 12.54 4.70
N VAL A 106 15.79 11.38 4.52
CA VAL A 106 16.47 10.28 3.79
C VAL A 106 15.88 9.97 2.41
N ILE A 107 14.60 10.23 2.14
CA ILE A 107 13.92 9.61 0.98
C ILE A 107 13.48 10.62 -0.08
N SER A 108 13.17 11.87 0.31
CA SER A 108 12.51 12.84 -0.59
C SER A 108 13.36 13.34 -1.76
N LYS A 109 14.70 13.18 -1.73
CA LYS A 109 15.60 13.76 -2.74
C LYS A 109 16.64 12.77 -3.32
N VAL A 110 16.39 11.48 -3.23
CA VAL A 110 17.34 10.47 -3.74
C VAL A 110 17.06 10.18 -5.22
N PRO A 111 17.99 10.45 -6.14
CA PRO A 111 17.88 9.94 -7.50
C PRO A 111 17.78 8.39 -7.45
N LEU A 112 16.89 7.80 -8.24
CA LEU A 112 16.49 6.38 -8.20
C LEU A 112 15.60 5.95 -7.02
N ALA A 113 14.98 6.87 -6.27
CA ALA A 113 14.03 6.51 -5.22
C ALA A 113 12.95 5.53 -5.72
N ASP A 114 12.37 5.75 -6.91
CA ASP A 114 11.31 4.88 -7.45
C ASP A 114 11.81 3.47 -7.81
N ALA A 115 13.04 3.37 -8.31
CA ALA A 115 13.66 2.08 -8.63
C ALA A 115 14.01 1.31 -7.35
N ALA A 116 14.53 2.01 -6.33
CA ALA A 116 14.82 1.44 -5.01
C ALA A 116 13.54 0.99 -4.31
N THR A 117 12.46 1.78 -4.36
CA THR A 117 11.13 1.40 -3.87
C THR A 117 10.60 0.18 -4.60
N SER A 118 10.70 0.15 -5.93
CA SER A 118 10.27 -1.02 -6.71
C SER A 118 11.05 -2.27 -6.30
N ALA A 119 12.38 -2.15 -6.17
CA ALA A 119 13.23 -3.25 -5.74
C ALA A 119 12.88 -3.73 -4.32
N SER A 120 12.61 -2.83 -3.37
CA SER A 120 12.22 -3.22 -2.01
C SER A 120 10.85 -3.87 -1.97
N MET A 121 9.87 -3.40 -2.75
CA MET A 121 8.56 -4.07 -2.90
C MET A 121 8.70 -5.48 -3.46
N TRP A 122 9.55 -5.66 -4.48
CA TRP A 122 9.86 -6.98 -5.03
C TRP A 122 10.54 -7.88 -4.00
N ALA A 123 11.49 -7.35 -3.23
CA ALA A 123 12.15 -8.09 -2.16
C ALA A 123 11.16 -8.56 -1.10
N TRP A 124 10.28 -7.67 -0.62
CA TRP A 124 9.20 -8.01 0.32
C TRP A 124 8.26 -9.08 -0.26
N ARG A 125 7.82 -8.93 -1.51
CA ARG A 125 6.98 -9.93 -2.18
C ARG A 125 7.67 -11.30 -2.19
N ARG A 126 8.93 -11.37 -2.58
CA ARG A 126 9.67 -12.64 -2.62
C ARG A 126 9.85 -13.24 -1.24
N ALA A 127 10.19 -12.43 -0.23
CA ALA A 127 10.33 -12.87 1.15
C ALA A 127 9.00 -13.42 1.68
N LEU A 128 7.88 -12.75 1.43
CA LEU A 128 6.56 -13.20 1.87
C LEU A 128 6.11 -14.48 1.15
N LEU A 129 6.49 -14.69 -0.11
CA LEU A 129 6.17 -15.91 -0.84
C LEU A 129 6.91 -17.16 -0.31
N VAL A 130 7.99 -16.99 0.46
CA VAL A 130 8.63 -18.10 1.19
C VAL A 130 7.74 -18.62 2.32
N VAL A 131 6.86 -17.77 2.86
CA VAL A 131 5.92 -18.19 3.90
C VAL A 131 4.95 -19.23 3.30
N PRO A 132 4.81 -20.41 3.93
CA PRO A 132 3.90 -21.44 3.45
C PRO A 132 2.49 -20.92 3.21
N GLU A 133 1.87 -21.38 2.13
CA GLU A 133 0.56 -20.91 1.70
C GLU A 133 -0.53 -21.11 2.77
N LYS A 134 -0.45 -22.19 3.55
CA LYS A 134 -1.33 -22.47 4.70
C LYS A 134 -1.33 -21.38 5.78
N ILE A 135 -0.27 -20.57 5.86
CA ILE A 135 -0.15 -19.44 6.79
C ILE A 135 -0.61 -18.15 6.10
N ARG A 136 -0.46 -18.04 4.78
CA ARG A 136 -0.84 -16.85 3.99
C ARG A 136 -2.33 -16.80 3.67
N LYS A 137 -2.98 -17.94 3.44
CA LYS A 137 -4.40 -18.02 3.10
C LYS A 137 -5.25 -17.97 4.36
N SER A 138 -6.23 -17.07 4.39
CA SER A 138 -7.26 -17.10 5.42
C SER A 138 -8.21 -18.28 5.17
N PRO A 139 -8.88 -18.81 6.21
CA PRO A 139 -9.89 -19.86 6.03
C PRO A 139 -10.98 -19.49 5.02
N HIS A 140 -11.33 -18.20 4.95
CA HIS A 140 -12.33 -17.69 3.99
C HIS A 140 -11.87 -17.79 2.53
N VAL A 141 -10.58 -17.57 2.25
CA VAL A 141 -10.02 -17.71 0.90
C VAL A 141 -10.00 -19.18 0.49
N ALA A 142 -9.54 -20.08 1.37
CA ALA A 142 -9.53 -21.51 1.10
C ALA A 142 -10.95 -22.05 0.81
N ALA A 143 -11.93 -21.67 1.65
CA ALA A 143 -13.33 -22.03 1.43
C ALA A 143 -13.94 -21.40 0.17
N ALA A 144 -13.42 -20.25 -0.30
CA ALA A 144 -13.82 -19.67 -1.57
C ALA A 144 -13.26 -20.45 -2.76
N GLU A 145 -11.99 -20.84 -2.72
CA GLU A 145 -11.35 -21.65 -3.76
C GLU A 145 -12.03 -23.02 -3.90
N GLU A 146 -12.37 -23.66 -2.78
CA GLU A 146 -13.12 -24.93 -2.79
C GLU A 146 -14.49 -24.78 -3.46
N ARG A 147 -15.28 -23.75 -3.08
CA ARG A 147 -16.58 -23.45 -3.70
C ARG A 147 -16.49 -23.15 -5.20
N LEU A 148 -15.38 -22.56 -5.65
CA LEU A 148 -15.13 -22.19 -7.04
C LEU A 148 -14.44 -23.28 -7.85
N GLY A 149 -14.10 -24.43 -7.25
CA GLY A 149 -13.35 -25.50 -7.92
C GLY A 149 -11.91 -25.09 -8.30
N LEU A 150 -11.34 -24.11 -7.61
CA LEU A 150 -9.99 -23.58 -7.79
C LEU A 150 -8.98 -24.16 -6.80
N ALA A 151 -9.43 -25.04 -5.90
CA ALA A 151 -8.55 -25.77 -5.00
C ALA A 151 -7.67 -26.73 -5.82
N VAL A 152 -6.36 -26.52 -5.78
CA VAL A 152 -5.33 -27.37 -6.42
C VAL A 152 -4.85 -28.43 -5.45
#